data_AF-A0A920UPD2-F1
#
_entry.id   AF-A0A920UPD2-F1
#
_cell.length_a   1.000
_cell.length_b   1.000
_cell.length_c   1.000
_cell.angle_alpha   90.00
_cell.angle_beta   90.00
_cell.angle_gamma   90.00
#
_symmetry.space_group_name_H-M   'P 1'
#
loop_
_entity.id
_entity.type
_entity.pdbx_description
1 polymer ?
#
loop_
_entity_poly.entity_id
_entity_poly.type
_entity_poly.pdbx_seq_one_letter_code
_entity_poly.pdbx_strand_id
1 'polypeptide(L)'
;MGSLLTATSIGISVRILEDLNELSSPEGVTILGAAVIDDVLGIIILTIVLGIHSAGNINVSTISLITAKTLGFWLVLTGLGILLSNYISKIFLGFKTPGSAITLALALAFIAAGLAETVGLAMIIGAFSIG
;
A
#
# COMPACT_ATOMS: atom_id res chain seq x y z
N MET A 1 -5.38 -16.07 13.23
CA MET A 1 -6.67 -16.03 12.48
C MET A 1 -7.30 -14.64 12.51
N GLY A 2 -7.40 -13.96 13.67
CA GLY A 2 -7.98 -12.60 13.73
C GLY A 2 -7.36 -11.58 12.76
N SER A 3 -6.03 -11.54 12.60
CA SER A 3 -5.36 -10.62 11.66
C SER A 3 -5.69 -10.85 10.18
N LEU A 4 -6.10 -12.06 9.80
CA LEU A 4 -6.52 -12.37 8.42
C LEU A 4 -7.96 -11.89 8.15
N LEU A 5 -8.79 -11.80 9.19
CA LEU A 5 -10.18 -11.35 9.09
C LEU A 5 -10.32 -9.82 9.13
N THR A 6 -9.23 -9.10 9.41
CA THR A 6 -9.20 -7.64 9.42
C THR A 6 -9.05 -7.03 8.02
N ALA A 7 -8.56 -7.79 7.03
CA ALA A 7 -8.38 -7.27 5.69
C ALA A 7 -9.74 -6.96 5.02
N THR A 8 -10.05 -5.67 4.85
CA THR A 8 -11.30 -5.20 4.25
C THR A 8 -11.13 -5.02 2.75
N SER A 9 -11.99 -5.63 1.92
CA SER A 9 -11.99 -5.39 0.47
C SER A 9 -12.97 -4.27 0.11
N ILE A 10 -12.45 -3.13 -0.38
CA ILE A 10 -13.26 -1.97 -0.76
C ILE A 10 -13.65 -1.96 -2.25
N GLY A 11 -13.15 -2.89 -3.07
CA GLY A 11 -13.33 -2.83 -4.53
C GLY A 11 -14.80 -2.80 -4.98
N ILE A 12 -15.66 -3.57 -4.33
CA ILE A 12 -17.11 -3.56 -4.63
C ILE A 12 -17.75 -2.25 -4.14
N SER A 13 -17.40 -1.77 -2.95
CA SER A 13 -17.94 -0.54 -2.38
C SER A 13 -17.57 0.70 -3.21
N VAL A 14 -16.31 0.81 -3.66
CA VAL A 14 -15.85 1.87 -4.58
C VAL A 14 -16.63 1.82 -5.88
N ARG A 15 -16.84 0.63 -6.45
CA ARG A 15 -17.59 0.49 -7.70
C ARG A 15 -19.04 0.93 -7.57
N ILE A 16 -19.69 0.59 -6.45
CA ILE A 16 -21.07 1.03 -6.17
C ILE A 16 -21.12 2.55 -6.00
N LEU A 17 -20.19 3.15 -5.27
CA LEU A 17 -20.14 4.61 -5.10
C LEU A 17 -19.90 5.33 -6.43
N GLU A 18 -19.07 4.78 -7.31
CA GLU A 18 -18.84 5.28 -8.67
C GLU A 18 -20.11 5.16 -9.53
N ASP A 19 -20.79 4.00 -9.51
CA ASP A 19 -22.05 3.78 -10.24
C ASP A 19 -23.16 4.74 -9.75
N LEU A 20 -23.12 5.15 -8.48
CA LEU A 20 -24.02 6.14 -7.88
C LEU A 20 -23.58 7.61 -8.12
N ASN A 21 -22.42 7.87 -8.74
CA ASN A 21 -21.78 9.19 -8.84
C ASN A 21 -21.50 9.88 -7.49
N GLU A 22 -21.40 9.10 -6.42
CA GLU A 22 -21.16 9.57 -5.05
C GLU A 22 -19.70 9.34 -4.60
N LEU A 23 -18.80 8.96 -5.51
CA LEU A 23 -17.39 8.71 -5.16
C LEU A 23 -16.70 9.97 -4.59
N SER A 24 -17.06 11.15 -5.10
CA SER A 24 -16.51 12.44 -4.67
C SER A 24 -17.30 13.11 -3.53
N SER A 25 -18.33 12.45 -3.00
CA SER A 25 -19.08 12.97 -1.85
C SER A 25 -18.22 12.92 -0.58
N PRO A 26 -18.56 13.71 0.47
CA PRO A 26 -17.88 13.63 1.76
C PRO A 26 -17.84 12.20 2.31
N GLU A 27 -18.91 11.44 2.12
CA GLU A 27 -19.04 10.05 2.52
C GLU A 27 -18.12 9.15 1.68
N GLY A 28 -18.10 9.32 0.36
CA GLY A 28 -17.23 8.55 -0.55
C GLY A 28 -15.74 8.76 -0.26
N VAL A 29 -15.33 10.02 -0.05
CA VAL A 29 -13.95 10.36 0.32
C VAL A 29 -13.58 9.80 1.70
N THR A 30 -14.50 9.83 2.66
CA THR A 30 -14.28 9.27 4.00
C THR A 30 -14.11 7.75 3.94
N ILE A 31 -14.94 7.05 3.17
CA ILE A 31 -14.86 5.60 2.97
C ILE A 31 -13.53 5.23 2.30
N LEU A 32 -13.15 5.94 1.24
CA LEU A 32 -11.89 5.68 0.53
C LEU A 32 -10.68 5.95 1.44
N GLY A 33 -10.70 7.04 2.20
CA GLY A 33 -9.66 7.36 3.16
C GLY A 33 -9.54 6.31 4.26
N ALA A 34 -10.67 5.83 4.80
CA ALA A 34 -10.68 4.77 5.81
C ALA A 34 -10.10 3.45 5.26
N ALA A 35 -10.39 3.10 4.01
CA ALA A 35 -9.86 1.90 3.37
C ALA A 35 -8.33 1.93 3.25
N VAL A 36 -7.75 3.06 2.82
CA VAL A 36 -6.28 3.22 2.73
C VAL A 36 -5.62 3.07 4.10
N ILE A 37 -6.22 3.64 5.15
CA ILE A 37 -5.69 3.50 6.52
C ILE A 37 -5.79 2.06 7.02
N ASP A 38 -6.89 1.34 6.73
CA ASP A 38 -7.09 -0.06 7.10
C ASP A 38 -5.98 -0.96 6.52
N ASP A 39 -5.61 -0.78 5.26
CA ASP A 39 -4.55 -1.56 4.61
C ASP A 39 -3.16 -1.32 5.24
N VAL A 40 -2.85 -0.07 5.60
CA VAL A 40 -1.59 0.27 6.30
C VAL A 40 -1.55 -0.37 7.69
N LEU A 41 -2.65 -0.29 8.43
CA LEU A 41 -2.78 -0.94 9.73
C LEU A 41 -2.68 -2.46 9.60
N GLY A 42 -3.27 -3.04 8.55
CA GLY A 42 -3.18 -4.46 8.22
C GLY A 42 -1.74 -4.93 8.04
N ILE A 43 -0.92 -4.18 7.28
CA ILE A 43 0.51 -4.46 7.10
C ILE A 43 1.27 -4.40 8.43
N ILE A 44 0.99 -3.41 9.28
CA ILE A 44 1.63 -3.27 10.60
C ILE A 44 1.29 -4.47 11.49
N ILE A 45 0.00 -4.80 11.58
CA ILE A 45 -0.47 -5.94 12.40
C ILE A 45 0.15 -7.24 11.88
N LEU A 46 0.18 -7.47 10.56
CA LEU A 46 0.78 -8.66 9.96
C LEU A 46 2.27 -8.76 10.30
N THR A 47 2.99 -7.64 10.21
CA THR A 47 4.41 -7.57 10.54
C THR A 47 4.68 -7.91 12.01
N ILE A 48 3.87 -7.38 12.92
CA ILE A 48 3.93 -7.71 14.35
C ILE A 48 3.69 -9.21 14.57
N VAL A 49 2.65 -9.78 13.95
CA VAL A 49 2.30 -11.21 14.09
C VAL A 49 3.41 -12.11 13.57
N LEU A 50 4.02 -11.79 12.42
CA LEU A 50 5.14 -12.54 11.86
C LEU A 50 6.40 -12.45 12.73
N GLY A 51 6.66 -11.28 13.33
CA GLY A 51 7.75 -11.08 14.28
C GLY A 51 7.59 -11.93 15.54
N ILE A 52 6.39 -11.99 16.09
CA ILE A 52 6.06 -12.85 17.25
C ILE A 52 6.22 -14.34 16.89
N HIS A 53 5.74 -14.75 15.72
CA HIS A 53 5.82 -16.15 15.27
C HIS A 53 7.27 -16.62 15.10
N SER A 54 8.14 -15.79 14.52
CA SER A 54 9.52 -16.18 14.21
C SER A 54 10.44 -16.22 15.44
N ALA A 55 10.21 -15.37 16.45
CA ALA A 55 11.11 -15.24 17.60
C ALA A 55 10.78 -16.20 18.77
N GLY A 56 9.57 -16.78 18.80
CA GLY A 56 9.07 -17.61 19.91
C GLY A 56 8.90 -16.85 21.25
N ASN A 57 9.38 -15.61 21.33
CA ASN A 57 9.29 -14.67 22.43
C ASN A 57 9.00 -13.27 21.86
N ILE A 58 8.15 -12.51 22.55
CA ILE A 58 7.81 -11.14 22.15
C ILE A 58 8.97 -10.22 22.50
N ASN A 59 9.92 -10.04 21.59
CA ASN A 59 10.93 -9.00 21.74
C ASN A 59 10.37 -7.66 21.24
N VAL A 60 9.80 -6.89 22.18
CA VAL A 60 9.15 -5.60 21.92
C VAL A 60 10.08 -4.64 21.15
N SER A 61 11.40 -4.72 21.37
CA SER A 61 12.39 -3.90 20.67
C SER A 61 12.52 -4.24 19.18
N THR A 62 12.41 -5.52 18.82
CA THR A 62 12.46 -5.96 17.42
C THR A 62 11.17 -5.59 16.71
N ILE A 63 10.04 -5.78 17.37
CA ILE A 63 8.73 -5.42 16.83
C ILE A 63 8.64 -3.91 16.59
N SER A 64 9.04 -3.09 17.56
CA SER A 64 9.01 -1.63 17.41
C SER A 64 9.93 -1.14 16.29
N LEU A 65 11.12 -1.75 16.16
CA LEU A 65 12.06 -1.43 15.08
C LEU A 65 11.47 -1.75 13.69
N ILE A 66 10.88 -2.94 13.52
CA ILE A 66 10.30 -3.32 12.22
C ILE A 66 9.09 -2.43 11.91
N THR A 67 8.21 -2.17 12.88
CA THR A 67 7.07 -1.26 12.71
C THR A 67 7.52 0.15 12.31
N ALA A 68 8.55 0.69 12.97
CA ALA A 68 9.09 2.00 12.63
C ALA A 68 9.71 2.03 11.23
N LYS A 69 10.45 0.98 10.83
CA LYS A 69 10.99 0.85 9.46
C LYS A 69 9.88 0.78 8.42
N THR A 70 8.83 -0.01 8.68
CA THR A 70 7.67 -0.14 7.79
C THR A 70 6.95 1.19 7.61
N LEU A 71 6.60 1.87 8.70
CA LEU A 71 5.92 3.17 8.66
C LEU A 71 6.77 4.24 7.96
N GLY A 72 8.06 4.30 8.30
CA GLY A 72 8.98 5.26 7.69
C GLY A 72 9.15 5.03 6.20
N PHE A 73 9.32 3.77 5.78
CA PHE A 73 9.45 3.41 4.37
C PHE A 73 8.16 3.72 3.59
N TRP A 74 7.00 3.33 4.12
CA TRP A 74 5.70 3.62 3.49
C TRP A 74 5.49 5.13 3.33
N LEU A 75 5.68 5.93 4.38
CA LEU A 75 5.53 7.39 4.32
C LEU A 75 6.45 8.04 3.28
N VAL A 76 7.73 7.63 3.25
CA VAL A 76 8.71 8.16 2.29
C VAL A 76 8.33 7.78 0.87
N LEU A 77 7.97 6.53 0.63
CA LEU A 77 7.65 6.04 -0.70
C LEU A 77 6.34 6.62 -1.25
N THR A 78 5.29 6.68 -0.42
CA THR A 78 4.03 7.35 -0.77
C THR A 78 4.23 8.85 -1.00
N GLY A 79 5.02 9.53 -0.14
CA GLY A 79 5.36 10.93 -0.32
C GLY A 79 6.12 11.20 -1.63
N LEU A 80 7.09 10.35 -1.97
CA LEU A 80 7.79 10.39 -3.25
C LEU A 80 6.85 10.13 -4.43
N GLY A 81 5.95 9.16 -4.31
CA GLY A 81 4.93 8.86 -5.33
C GLY A 81 4.02 10.06 -5.61
N ILE A 82 3.56 10.75 -4.55
CA ILE A 82 2.75 11.97 -4.67
C ILE A 82 3.56 13.10 -5.31
N LEU A 83 4.80 13.34 -4.87
CA LEU A 83 5.66 14.39 -5.41
C LEU A 83 5.99 14.17 -6.90
N LEU A 84 6.21 12.91 -7.27
CA LEU A 84 6.54 12.50 -8.64
C LEU A 84 5.30 12.20 -9.49
N SER A 85 4.09 12.29 -8.94
CA SER A 85 2.83 11.95 -9.62
C SER A 85 2.68 12.63 -10.98
N ASN A 86 3.05 13.91 -11.07
CA ASN A 86 3.02 14.67 -12.32
C ASN A 86 3.99 14.11 -13.37
N TYR A 87 5.16 13.63 -12.96
CA TYR A 87 6.14 13.02 -13.86
C TYR A 87 5.71 11.62 -14.28
N ILE A 88 5.22 10.82 -13.33
CA ILE A 88 4.68 9.48 -13.58
C ILE A 88 3.51 9.58 -14.58
N SER A 89 2.58 10.51 -14.36
CA SER A 89 1.45 10.75 -15.27
C SER A 89 1.90 11.13 -16.68
N LYS A 90 2.91 12.01 -16.82
CA LYS A 90 3.49 12.34 -18.13
C LYS A 90 4.09 11.14 -18.84
N ILE A 91 4.78 10.26 -18.12
CA ILE A 91 5.34 9.02 -18.66
C ILE A 91 4.20 8.12 -19.15
N PHE A 92 3.17 7.90 -18.33
CA PHE A 92 2.01 7.09 -18.70
C PHE A 92 1.30 7.62 -19.95
N LEU A 93 1.10 8.94 -20.04
CA LEU A 93 0.46 9.58 -21.21
C LEU A 93 1.35 9.58 -22.47
N GLY A 94 2.67 9.47 -22.31
CA GLY A 94 3.63 9.38 -23.40
C GLY A 94 3.59 8.04 -24.13
N PHE A 95 3.26 6.95 -23.43
CA PHE A 95 3.13 5.63 -24.01
C PHE A 95 1.69 5.36 -24.47
N LYS A 96 1.41 5.59 -25.76
CA LYS A 96 0.09 5.37 -26.37
C LYS A 96 -0.10 3.98 -26.97
N THR A 97 0.55 2.97 -26.39
CA THR A 97 0.43 1.58 -26.88
C THR A 97 -0.62 0.84 -26.03
N PRO A 98 -1.51 0.04 -26.63
CA PRO A 98 -2.46 -0.79 -25.88
C PRO A 98 -1.72 -1.63 -24.82
N GLY A 99 -2.19 -1.59 -23.57
CA GLY A 99 -1.60 -2.35 -22.45
C GLY A 99 -0.40 -1.68 -21.75
N SER A 100 0.16 -0.60 -22.30
CA SER A 100 1.34 0.07 -21.72
C SER A 100 1.13 0.56 -20.28
N ALA A 101 -0.07 1.05 -19.94
CA ALA A 101 -0.39 1.50 -18.59
C ALA A 101 -0.27 0.37 -17.54
N ILE A 102 -0.73 -0.84 -17.88
CA ILE A 102 -0.65 -2.00 -16.98
C ILE A 102 0.81 -2.41 -16.81
N THR A 103 1.58 -2.45 -17.91
CA THR A 103 3.00 -2.78 -17.86
C THR A 103 3.80 -1.77 -17.02
N LEU A 104 3.53 -0.47 -17.19
CA LEU A 104 4.18 0.59 -16.41
C LEU A 104 3.79 0.53 -14.93
N ALA A 105 2.51 0.29 -14.62
CA ALA A 105 2.06 0.12 -13.24
C ALA A 105 2.73 -1.09 -12.56
N LEU A 106 2.78 -2.23 -13.24
CA LEU A 106 3.47 -3.43 -12.74
C LEU A 106 4.98 -3.19 -12.58
N ALA A 107 5.61 -2.49 -13.53
CA ALA A 107 7.03 -2.16 -13.44
C ALA A 107 7.31 -1.29 -12.20
N LEU A 108 6.50 -0.26 -11.96
CA LEU A 108 6.62 0.58 -10.76
C LEU A 108 6.39 -0.22 -9.47
N ALA A 109 5.37 -1.09 -9.45
CA ALA A 109 5.08 -1.96 -8.31
C ALA A 109 6.27 -2.90 -8.00
N PHE A 110 6.90 -3.50 -9.01
CA PHE A 110 8.05 -4.37 -8.81
C PHE A 110 9.31 -3.60 -8.40
N ILE A 111 9.54 -2.40 -8.94
CA ILE A 111 10.64 -1.54 -8.49
C ILE A 111 10.46 -1.19 -7.01
N ALA A 112 9.25 -0.79 -6.62
CA ALA A 112 8.93 -0.46 -5.24
C ALA A 112 9.05 -1.67 -4.30
N ALA A 113 8.60 -2.85 -4.74
CA ALA A 113 8.77 -4.11 -4.02
C ALA A 113 10.25 -4.46 -3.79
N GLY A 114 11.09 -4.33 -4.83
CA GLY A 114 12.53 -4.56 -4.72
C GLY A 114 13.20 -3.58 -3.75
N LEU A 115 12.81 -2.29 -3.78
CA LEU A 115 13.29 -1.31 -2.82
C LEU A 115 12.93 -1.69 -1.38
N ALA A 116 11.70 -2.18 -1.14
CA ALA A 116 11.30 -2.65 0.18
C ALA A 116 12.16 -3.83 0.67
N GLU A 117 12.46 -4.78 -0.21
CA GLU A 117 13.33 -5.92 0.11
C GLU A 117 14.75 -5.48 0.49
N THR A 118 15.33 -4.49 -0.20
CA THR A 118 16.67 -3.97 0.13
C THR A 118 16.75 -3.32 1.51
N VAL A 119 15.62 -2.78 2.01
CA VAL A 119 15.51 -2.21 3.35
C VAL A 119 15.22 -3.31 4.39
N GLY A 120 15.05 -4.57 3.97
CA GLY A 120 14.72 -5.70 4.84
C GLY A 120 13.25 -5.71 5.27
N LEU A 121 12.36 -5.19 4.41
CA LEU A 121 10.91 -5.22 4.58
C LEU A 121 10.29 -6.23 3.61
N ALA A 122 9.06 -6.65 3.90
CA ALA A 122 8.33 -7.51 2.98
C ALA A 122 8.04 -6.75 1.67
N MET A 123 8.27 -7.40 0.53
CA MET A 123 8.03 -6.85 -0.82
C MET A 123 6.62 -6.25 -1.00
N ILE A 124 5.61 -6.86 -0.36
CA ILE A 124 4.22 -6.41 -0.42
C ILE A 124 4.04 -4.97 0.06
N ILE A 125 4.87 -4.51 0.99
CA ILE A 125 4.81 -3.15 1.54
C ILE A 125 5.19 -2.13 0.45
N GLY A 126 6.25 -2.41 -0.32
CA GLY A 126 6.67 -1.55 -1.42
C GLY A 126 5.66 -1.52 -2.56
N ALA A 127 5.20 -2.69 -3.00
CA ALA A 127 4.17 -2.78 -4.05
C ALA A 127 2.87 -2.06 -3.66
N PHE A 128 2.43 -2.19 -2.42
CA PHE A 128 1.23 -1.52 -1.92
C PHE A 128 1.39 0.00 -1.82
N SER A 129 2.58 0.50 -1.47
CA SER A 129 2.81 1.95 -1.27
C SER A 129 2.69 2.79 -2.54
N ILE A 130 2.88 2.18 -3.72
CA ILE A 130 2.89 2.87 -5.02
C ILE A 130 1.60 2.69 -5.82
N GLY A 131 0.76 1.73 -5.42
CA GLY A 131 -0.56 1.49 -6.01
C GLY A 131 -1.57 2.50 -5.48
#